data_AF-R6BKW9-F1
#
_entry.id   AF-R6BKW9-F1
#
_cell.length_a   1.000
_cell.length_b   1.000
_cell.length_c   1.000
_cell.angle_alpha   90.00
_cell.angle_beta   90.00
_cell.angle_gamma   90.00
#
_symmetry.space_group_name_H-M   'P 1'
#
loop_
_entity.id
_entity.type
_entity.pdbx_description
1 polymer ?
#
loop_
_entity_poly.entity_id
_entity_poly.type
_entity_poly.pdbx_seq_one_letter_code
_entity_poly.pdbx_strand_id
1 'polypeptide(L)'
;MNYVVIDLEMCKVPKMYRNKMYKYATEIIEIGTVLLNEDFRQIATLRQYVHPEYGVLDHYISNLTGIQNVQIKNAPLLEEALKHLTNWLGDREYKIFAWSECDFAQLRREIKSKQIEDE
;
A
#
# COMPACT_ATOMS: atom_id res chain seq x y z
N MET A 1 -16.62 17.20 -4.07
CA MET A 1 -16.25 16.09 -3.17
C MET A 1 -15.96 14.83 -3.98
N ASN A 2 -14.84 14.15 -3.72
CA ASN A 2 -14.52 12.83 -4.28
C ASN A 2 -14.41 11.78 -3.18
N TYR A 3 -14.42 10.50 -3.56
CA TYR A 3 -14.22 9.38 -2.65
C TYR A 3 -13.07 8.52 -3.14
N VAL A 4 -12.15 8.18 -2.25
CA VAL A 4 -10.98 7.35 -2.55
C VAL A 4 -11.14 6.05 -1.80
N VAL A 5 -11.22 4.93 -2.52
CA VAL A 5 -11.23 3.60 -1.91
C VAL A 5 -9.85 2.99 -2.10
N ILE A 6 -9.22 2.56 -1.00
CA ILE A 6 -7.88 1.96 -0.99
C ILE A 6 -7.99 0.50 -0.55
N ASP A 7 -7.33 -0.37 -1.29
CA ASP A 7 -7.16 -1.79 -1.02
C ASP A 7 -5.67 -2.13 -1.10
N LEU A 8 -5.17 -2.97 -0.19
CA LEU A 8 -3.75 -3.26 -0.06
C LEU A 8 -3.48 -4.75 -0.16
N GLU A 9 -2.38 -5.10 -0.83
CA GLU A 9 -1.84 -6.45 -0.77
C GLU A 9 -0.54 -6.49 0.02
N MET A 10 -0.33 -7.59 0.74
CA MET A 10 0.79 -7.72 1.67
C MET A 10 1.60 -9.01 1.46
N CYS A 11 2.92 -8.90 1.60
CA CYS A 11 3.81 -10.06 1.76
C CYS A 11 4.07 -10.35 3.25
N LYS A 12 4.72 -11.48 3.54
CA LYS A 12 5.10 -11.85 4.92
C LYS A 12 6.49 -11.32 5.24
N VAL A 13 6.66 -10.88 6.49
CA VAL A 13 7.97 -10.59 7.08
C VAL A 13 8.35 -11.75 8.01
N PRO A 14 9.32 -12.60 7.64
CA PRO A 14 9.83 -13.67 8.48
C PRO A 14 10.25 -13.18 9.86
N LYS A 15 10.02 -13.99 10.91
CA LYS A 15 10.31 -13.60 12.30
C LYS A 15 11.78 -13.17 12.51
N MET A 16 12.71 -13.76 11.76
CA MET A 16 14.15 -13.45 11.82
C MET A 16 14.52 -12.09 11.21
N TYR A 17 13.69 -11.51 10.35
CA TYR A 17 13.93 -10.18 9.76
C TYR A 17 13.27 -9.06 10.57
N ARG A 18 12.43 -9.42 11.55
CA ARG A 18 11.80 -8.46 12.44
C ARG A 18 12.80 -7.95 13.47
N ASN A 19 12.86 -6.64 13.64
CA ASN A 19 13.79 -5.97 14.53
C ASN A 19 13.07 -4.89 15.36
N LYS A 20 13.83 -4.07 16.09
CA LYS A 20 13.26 -3.01 16.94
C LYS A 20 12.53 -1.92 16.13
N MET A 21 12.97 -1.65 14.90
CA MET A 21 12.36 -0.67 13.99
C MET A 21 11.12 -1.25 13.30
N TYR A 22 11.22 -2.48 12.79
CA TYR A 22 10.13 -3.18 12.09
C TYR A 22 9.78 -4.52 12.74
N LYS A 23 8.74 -4.53 13.58
CA LYS A 23 8.31 -5.72 14.35
C LYS A 23 7.11 -6.48 13.75
N TYR A 24 6.56 -5.99 12.65
CA TYR A 24 5.31 -6.49 12.09
C TYR A 24 5.53 -7.71 11.20
N ALA A 25 4.46 -8.48 11.01
CA ALA A 25 4.51 -9.77 10.30
C ALA A 25 4.31 -9.67 8.80
N THR A 26 4.02 -8.48 8.28
CA THR A 26 3.68 -8.25 6.88
C THR A 26 4.13 -6.87 6.42
N GLU A 27 4.30 -6.71 5.12
CA GLU A 27 4.60 -5.45 4.43
C GLU A 27 3.74 -5.31 3.18
N ILE A 28 3.33 -4.07 2.89
CA ILE A 28 2.60 -3.70 1.68
C ILE A 28 3.47 -3.95 0.45
N ILE A 29 2.89 -4.63 -0.54
CA ILE A 29 3.48 -4.90 -1.85
C ILE A 29 2.63 -4.38 -3.01
N GLU A 30 1.40 -3.97 -2.75
CA GLU A 30 0.54 -3.28 -3.71
C GLU A 30 -0.37 -2.26 -3.01
N ILE A 31 -0.58 -1.12 -3.65
CA ILE A 31 -1.61 -0.14 -3.30
C ILE A 31 -2.57 -0.05 -4.49
N GLY A 32 -3.75 -0.62 -4.32
CA GLY A 32 -4.89 -0.44 -5.21
C GLY A 32 -5.71 0.76 -4.78
N THR A 33 -6.10 1.62 -5.72
CA THR A 33 -6.89 2.82 -5.44
C THR A 33 -7.93 3.08 -6.52
N VAL A 34 -9.16 3.34 -6.09
CA VAL A 34 -10.27 3.75 -6.95
C VAL A 34 -10.74 5.13 -6.53
N LEU A 35 -10.80 6.05 -7.50
CA LEU A 35 -11.36 7.39 -7.31
C LEU A 35 -12.79 7.43 -7.85
N LEU A 36 -13.71 7.88 -7.01
CA LEU A 36 -15.13 8.05 -7.31
C LEU A 36 -15.51 9.53 -7.26
N ASN A 37 -16.42 9.94 -8.14
CA ASN A 37 -17.07 11.24 -8.06
C ASN A 37 -18.19 11.27 -7.01
N GLU A 38 -18.92 12.39 -6.93
CA GLU A 38 -20.04 12.58 -6.00
C GLU A 38 -21.22 11.62 -6.19
N ASP A 39 -21.40 11.07 -7.40
CA ASP A 39 -22.42 10.07 -7.72
C ASP A 39 -21.95 8.62 -7.47
N PHE A 40 -20.81 8.44 -6.79
CA PHE A 40 -20.12 7.15 -6.61
C PHE A 40 -19.74 6.45 -7.91
N ARG A 41 -19.64 7.19 -9.02
CA ARG A 41 -19.14 6.65 -10.29
C ARG A 41 -17.62 6.67 -10.27
N GLN A 42 -17.03 5.55 -10.67
CA GLN A 42 -15.59 5.44 -10.86
C GLN A 42 -15.12 6.36 -11.98
N ILE A 43 -14.15 7.23 -11.67
CA ILE A 43 -13.57 8.19 -12.61
C ILE A 43 -12.09 7.94 -12.87
N ALA A 44 -11.38 7.26 -11.97
CA ALA A 44 -10.00 6.87 -12.18
C ALA A 44 -9.59 5.68 -11.29
N THR A 45 -8.54 4.98 -11.68
CA THR A 45 -7.88 3.96 -10.87
C THR A 45 -6.38 4.16 -10.89
N LEU A 46 -5.76 3.77 -9.79
CA LEU A 46 -4.32 3.71 -9.65
C LEU A 46 -3.96 2.37 -9.02
N ARG A 47 -2.96 1.70 -9.60
CA ARG A 47 -2.40 0.46 -9.08
C ARG A 47 -0.90 0.63 -9.02
N GLN A 48 -0.32 0.47 -7.83
CA GLN A 48 1.12 0.65 -7.60
C GLN A 48 1.69 -0.56 -6.89
N TYR A 49 2.73 -1.15 -7.46
CA TYR A 49 3.54 -2.11 -6.72
C TYR A 49 4.46 -1.39 -5.76
N VAL A 50 4.77 -2.04 -4.64
CA VAL A 50 5.68 -1.54 -3.61
C VAL A 50 6.76 -2.59 -3.37
N HIS A 51 8.01 -2.15 -3.29
CA HIS A 51 9.12 -3.00 -2.89
C HIS A 51 9.13 -3.15 -1.36
N PRO A 52 9.03 -4.39 -0.81
CA PRO A 52 9.14 -4.60 0.63
C PRO A 52 10.59 -4.47 1.09
N GLU A 53 10.83 -3.84 2.24
CA GLU A 53 12.18 -3.66 2.79
C GLU A 53 12.64 -4.84 3.66
N TYR A 54 11.68 -5.51 4.31
CA TYR A 54 11.90 -6.60 5.27
C TYR A 54 11.21 -7.90 4.86
N GLY A 55 10.25 -7.83 3.95
CA GLY A 55 9.32 -8.87 3.59
C GLY A 55 9.83 -9.72 2.43
N VAL A 56 9.26 -10.91 2.34
CA VAL A 56 9.51 -11.84 1.25
C VAL A 56 8.17 -12.27 0.68
N LEU A 57 8.05 -12.17 -0.65
CA LEU A 57 6.95 -12.76 -1.38
C LEU A 57 7.19 -14.26 -1.53
N ASP A 58 6.47 -15.05 -0.74
CA ASP A 58 6.46 -16.51 -0.86
C ASP A 58 5.48 -16.98 -1.95
N HIS A 59 5.58 -18.24 -2.34
CA HIS A 59 4.71 -18.84 -3.37
C HIS A 59 3.23 -18.83 -2.98
N TYR A 60 2.90 -18.90 -1.68
CA TYR A 60 1.51 -18.85 -1.23
C TYR A 60 0.91 -17.47 -1.47
N ILE A 61 1.61 -16.40 -1.06
CA ILE A 61 1.17 -15.03 -1.27
C ILE A 61 1.16 -14.71 -2.77
N SER A 62 2.19 -15.12 -3.52
CA SER A 62 2.21 -14.92 -4.97
C SER A 62 1.00 -15.55 -5.68
N ASN A 63 0.58 -16.75 -5.26
CA ASN A 63 -0.62 -17.38 -5.79
C ASN A 63 -1.91 -16.71 -5.33
N LEU A 64 -1.95 -16.22 -4.09
CA LEU A 64 -3.13 -15.58 -3.51
C LEU A 64 -3.42 -14.24 -4.19
N THR A 65 -2.38 -13.42 -4.39
CA THR A 65 -2.51 -12.05 -4.91
C THR A 65 -2.28 -11.96 -6.42
N GLY A 66 -1.69 -13.01 -7.02
CA GLY A 66 -1.22 -13.00 -8.42
C GLY A 66 0.04 -12.17 -8.65
N ILE A 67 0.59 -11.53 -7.62
CA ILE A 67 1.79 -10.71 -7.71
C ILE A 67 3.02 -11.61 -7.81
N GLN A 68 3.94 -11.26 -8.70
CA GLN A 68 5.20 -11.97 -8.93
C GLN A 68 6.38 -11.13 -8.43
N ASN A 69 7.45 -11.80 -8.00
CA ASN A 69 8.66 -11.13 -7.50
C ASN A 69 9.23 -10.12 -8.51
N VAL A 70 9.13 -10.40 -9.81
CA VAL A 70 9.61 -9.51 -10.87
C VAL A 70 8.89 -8.16 -10.90
N GLN A 71 7.65 -8.08 -10.40
CA GLN A 71 6.84 -6.86 -10.38
C GLN A 71 7.20 -5.95 -9.20
N ILE A 72 7.59 -6.55 -8.07
CA ILE A 72 7.94 -5.82 -6.83
C ILE A 72 9.45 -5.62 -6.66
N LYS A 73 10.30 -6.34 -7.40
CA LYS A 73 11.76 -6.28 -7.26
C LYS A 73 12.34 -4.88 -7.46
N ASN A 74 11.83 -4.14 -8.45
CA ASN A 74 12.28 -2.79 -8.78
C ASN A 74 11.15 -1.76 -8.61
N ALA A 75 10.12 -2.11 -7.84
CA ALA A 75 9.04 -1.19 -7.51
C ALA A 75 9.55 -0.09 -6.56
N PRO A 76 8.88 1.07 -6.50
CA PRO A 76 9.19 2.10 -5.51
C PRO A 76 9.07 1.58 -4.08
N LEU A 77 9.77 2.22 -3.15
CA LEU A 77 9.52 2.02 -1.73
C LEU A 77 8.15 2.59 -1.33
N LEU A 78 7.65 2.21 -0.15
CA LEU A 78 6.32 2.64 0.30
C LEU A 78 6.18 4.16 0.32
N GLU A 79 7.21 4.88 0.79
CA GLU A 79 7.22 6.34 0.82
C GLU A 79 7.01 6.95 -0.57
N GLU A 80 7.77 6.49 -1.57
CA GLU A 80 7.69 6.97 -2.95
C GLU A 80 6.32 6.64 -3.57
N ALA A 81 5.76 5.46 -3.28
CA ALA A 81 4.44 5.07 -3.76
C ALA A 81 3.31 5.91 -3.13
N LEU A 82 3.45 6.29 -1.85
CA LEU A 82 2.52 7.19 -1.17
C LEU A 82 2.64 8.62 -1.71
N LYS A 83 3.85 9.13 -1.94
CA LYS A 83 4.08 10.42 -2.61
C LYS A 83 3.48 10.46 -4.01
N HIS A 84 3.60 9.38 -4.78
CA HIS A 84 2.94 9.29 -6.08
C HIS A 84 1.41 9.24 -5.95
N LEU A 85 0.87 8.53 -4.96
CA LEU A 85 -0.58 8.50 -4.69
C LEU A 85 -1.12 9.90 -4.34
N THR A 86 -0.45 10.64 -3.45
CA THR A 86 -0.88 12.00 -3.07
C THR A 86 -0.81 12.96 -4.26
N ASN A 87 0.27 12.91 -5.05
CA ASN A 87 0.38 13.68 -6.29
C ASN A 87 -0.72 13.32 -7.31
N TRP A 88 -1.05 12.04 -7.44
CA TRP A 88 -2.12 11.58 -8.33
C TRP A 88 -3.50 12.08 -7.86
N LEU A 89 -3.74 12.12 -6.54
CA LEU A 89 -4.95 12.69 -5.93
C LEU A 89 -5.02 14.22 -6.05
N GLY A 90 -3.86 14.90 -6.09
CA GLY A 90 -3.76 16.35 -6.25
C GLY A 90 -4.56 17.15 -5.21
N ASP A 91 -4.90 18.39 -5.54
CA ASP A 91 -5.63 19.30 -4.63
C ASP A 91 -7.14 19.02 -4.53
N ARG A 92 -7.58 17.81 -4.92
CA ARG A 92 -9.00 17.46 -4.93
C ARG A 92 -9.51 17.38 -3.48
N GLU A 93 -10.70 17.90 -3.24
CA GLU A 93 -11.40 17.58 -1.99
C GLU A 93 -11.88 16.13 -2.04
N TYR A 94 -11.46 15.30 -1.09
CA TYR A 94 -11.83 13.88 -1.03
C TYR A 94 -11.99 13.32 0.39
N LYS A 95 -12.69 12.18 0.48
CA LYS A 95 -12.73 11.31 1.66
C LYS A 95 -12.11 9.95 1.33
N ILE A 96 -11.26 9.44 2.21
CA ILE A 96 -10.60 8.14 2.02
C ILE A 96 -11.34 7.05 2.80
N PHE A 97 -11.51 5.90 2.16
CA PHE A 97 -12.07 4.67 2.72
C PHE A 97 -11.06 3.55 2.47
N ALA A 98 -10.70 2.85 3.54
CA ALA A 98 -9.98 1.59 3.42
C ALA A 98 -10.99 0.47 3.15
N TRP A 99 -10.60 -0.54 2.36
CA TRP A 99 -11.43 -1.71 2.12
C TRP A 99 -11.75 -2.46 3.42
N SER A 100 -10.80 -2.48 4.37
CA SER A 100 -11.01 -2.98 5.72
C SER A 100 -10.24 -2.21 6.80
N GLU A 101 -10.57 -2.46 8.07
CA GLU A 101 -9.76 -1.98 9.20
C GLU A 101 -8.32 -2.51 9.17
N CYS A 102 -8.11 -3.69 8.58
CA CYS A 102 -6.78 -4.29 8.45
C CYS A 102 -5.88 -3.47 7.53
N ASP A 103 -6.41 -2.96 6.42
CA ASP A 103 -5.68 -2.11 5.47
C ASP A 103 -5.25 -0.80 6.14
N PHE A 104 -6.17 -0.15 6.84
CA PHE A 104 -5.86 1.06 7.60
C PHE A 104 -4.79 0.82 8.67
N ALA A 105 -4.91 -0.27 9.44
CA ALA A 105 -3.95 -0.62 10.48
C ALA A 105 -2.56 -0.97 9.88
N GLN A 106 -2.53 -1.63 8.72
CA GLN A 106 -1.31 -1.96 7.98
C GLN A 106 -0.61 -0.69 7.47
N LEU A 107 -1.33 0.22 6.82
CA LEU A 107 -0.75 1.45 6.32
C LEU A 107 -0.19 2.31 7.46
N ARG A 108 -1.00 2.52 8.50
CA ARG A 108 -0.61 3.34 9.66
C ARG A 108 0.64 2.82 10.36
N ARG A 109 0.77 1.51 10.53
CA ARG A 109 1.91 0.92 11.23
C ARG A 109 3.18 0.96 10.39
N GLU A 110 3.08 0.79 9.08
CA GLU A 110 4.23 0.88 8.19
C GLU A 110 4.77 2.30 8.10
N ILE A 111 3.90 3.29 7.91
CA ILE A 111 4.28 4.71 7.94
C ILE A 111 5.07 5.01 9.22
N LYS A 112 4.54 4.59 10.38
CA LYS A 112 5.20 4.81 11.66
C LYS A 112 6.53 4.06 11.80
N SER A 113 6.59 2.79 11.41
CA SER A 113 7.79 1.96 11.58
C SER A 113 8.90 2.30 10.59
N LYS A 114 8.54 2.77 9.39
CA LYS A 114 9.46 3.21 8.34
C LYS A 114 9.80 4.70 8.44
N GLN A 115 9.25 5.40 9.43
CA GLN A 115 9.50 6.83 9.67
C GLN A 115 9.17 7.68 8.44
N ILE A 116 8.07 7.35 7.76
CA ILE A 116 7.60 8.10 6.60
C ILE A 116 6.99 9.40 7.09
N GLU A 117 7.55 10.52 6.64
CA GLU A 117 7.11 11.87 6.97
C GLU A 117 6.25 12.44 5.83
N ASP A 118 5.36 13.36 6.18
CA ASP A 118 4.64 14.20 5.23
C ASP A 118 5.55 15.40 4.93
N GLU A 119 5.89 15.63 3.66
CA GLU A 119 6.75 16.76 3.24
C GLU A 119 6.01 18.10 3.26
#